data_AF-A0A849I315-F1
#
_entry.id   AF-A0A849I315-F1
#
_cell.length_a   1.000
_cell.length_b   1.000
_cell.length_c   1.000
_cell.angle_alpha   90.00
_cell.angle_beta   90.00
_cell.angle_gamma   90.00
#
_symmetry.space_group_name_H-M   'P 1'
#
loop_
_entity.id
_entity.type
_entity.pdbx_description
1 polymer ?
#
loop_
_entity_poly.entity_id
_entity_poly.type
_entity_poly.pdbx_seq_one_letter_code
_entity_poly.pdbx_strand_id
1 'polypeptide(L)'
;MPALIREDGEQFAVYTYREILSGKSLSVLRREALIISRENGRFARFFSVGNNEVEGVFSGDSGYLIGELIWRHFGTPDDLLYCEALSDGENALLIVVRGGSIYLDAQIPIANVVDEFISLSAGENQYQIYVYGDVPIAEFPSDEKFAFEASQVESFIELDTPVFPTLEVDETFKLQPIDMALASYKTSSPVATKAIITVIFLAILLYVGWKVLAPPPPPPVVIKKTAPVLTQQQVKANQQKYATYQSSLMSPAPSDILMAASNDIELLLTIPGWTPISMTYTPQGLAFGLKTNGGDLGILLAWIKTNHVELQAASGKATLFFPLNLENRAKPRIIYNLRDTVASLYDILKRVIPNTGPSLGVTTSQNNYRQSLLTVNFTGLAPESMVLLAKELQPYPIILQKLTLTIDSGILSGTMQFQILGV
;
A
#
# COMPACT_ATOMS: atom_id res chain seq x y z
N MET A 1 12.38 -23.89 -0.81
CA MET A 1 10.99 -23.76 -1.31
C MET A 1 10.88 -24.70 -2.51
N PRO A 2 9.71 -25.05 -3.05
CA PRO A 2 9.71 -25.81 -4.29
C PRO A 2 10.28 -24.92 -5.41
N ALA A 3 11.11 -25.50 -6.29
CA ALA A 3 11.50 -24.87 -7.54
C ALA A 3 10.81 -25.61 -8.68
N LEU A 4 10.44 -24.87 -9.72
CA LEU A 4 9.81 -25.43 -10.91
C LEU A 4 10.91 -25.91 -11.86
N ILE A 5 10.92 -27.19 -12.21
CA ILE A 5 11.92 -27.77 -13.11
C ILE A 5 11.24 -28.06 -14.44
N ARG A 6 11.77 -27.50 -15.52
CA ARG A 6 11.30 -27.78 -16.88
C ARG A 6 11.90 -29.08 -17.42
N GLU A 7 11.28 -29.67 -18.44
CA GLU A 7 11.71 -30.94 -19.05
C GLU A 7 13.18 -30.95 -19.55
N ASP A 8 13.72 -29.78 -19.93
CA ASP A 8 15.12 -29.62 -20.33
C ASP A 8 16.10 -29.54 -19.15
N GLY A 9 15.59 -29.60 -17.92
CA GLY A 9 16.37 -29.54 -16.67
C GLY A 9 16.61 -28.13 -16.15
N GLU A 10 16.13 -27.10 -16.85
CA GLU A 10 16.26 -25.72 -16.35
C GLU A 10 15.36 -25.50 -15.13
N GLN A 11 15.94 -24.85 -14.12
CA GLN A 11 15.29 -24.60 -12.83
C GLN A 11 14.81 -23.16 -12.75
N PHE A 12 13.57 -22.97 -12.32
CA PHE A 12 12.92 -21.69 -12.16
C PHE A 12 12.52 -21.49 -10.70
N ALA A 13 12.89 -20.35 -10.15
CA ALA A 13 12.54 -19.98 -8.79
C ALA A 13 11.13 -19.39 -8.77
N VAL A 14 10.30 -19.93 -7.87
CA VAL A 14 8.96 -19.44 -7.53
C VAL A 14 8.95 -19.06 -6.05
N TYR A 15 7.95 -18.29 -5.62
CA TYR A 15 7.79 -17.80 -4.26
C TYR A 15 9.00 -16.98 -3.80
N THR A 16 9.48 -16.08 -4.66
CA THR A 16 10.69 -15.30 -4.35
C THR A 16 10.37 -14.17 -3.37
N TYR A 17 11.26 -13.94 -2.41
CA TYR A 17 11.14 -12.83 -1.47
C TYR A 17 11.79 -11.59 -2.09
N ARG A 18 11.08 -10.45 -2.05
CA ARG A 18 11.50 -9.20 -2.72
C ARG A 18 11.52 -8.07 -1.71
N GLU A 19 12.60 -7.30 -1.70
CA GLU A 19 12.74 -6.16 -0.79
C GLU A 19 13.52 -5.00 -1.44
N ILE A 20 13.03 -3.77 -1.23
CA ILE A 20 13.73 -2.56 -1.66
C ILE A 20 14.76 -2.15 -0.60
N LEU A 21 16.03 -2.16 -1.00
CA LEU A 21 17.17 -1.82 -0.16
C LEU A 21 17.63 -0.39 -0.46
N SER A 22 17.71 0.43 0.58
CA SER A 22 18.14 1.83 0.48
C SER A 22 19.66 1.94 0.27
N GLY A 23 20.10 2.30 -0.92
CA GLY A 23 21.51 2.36 -1.31
C GLY A 23 22.28 3.57 -0.77
N LYS A 24 22.51 3.60 0.56
CA LYS A 24 23.36 4.64 1.17
C LYS A 24 24.86 4.25 1.19
N SER A 25 25.20 2.96 1.10
CA SER A 25 26.58 2.48 0.79
C SER A 25 26.61 0.97 0.50
N LEU A 26 27.61 0.49 -0.26
CA LEU A 26 27.75 -0.94 -0.62
C LEU A 26 27.97 -1.85 0.61
N SER A 27 28.66 -1.37 1.64
CA SER A 27 28.87 -2.13 2.87
C SER A 27 27.57 -2.33 3.65
N VAL A 28 26.70 -1.32 3.64
CA VAL A 28 25.36 -1.38 4.23
C VAL A 28 24.48 -2.32 3.41
N LEU A 29 24.45 -2.18 2.09
CA LEU A 29 23.71 -3.08 1.19
C LEU A 29 24.14 -4.55 1.40
N ARG A 30 25.45 -4.81 1.45
CA ARG A 30 25.98 -6.16 1.70
C ARG A 30 25.52 -6.71 3.05
N ARG A 31 25.57 -5.89 4.11
CA ARG A 31 25.15 -6.30 5.45
C ARG A 31 23.65 -6.61 5.48
N GLU A 32 22.83 -5.74 4.91
CA GLU A 32 21.37 -5.92 4.86
C GLU A 32 20.99 -7.14 4.04
N ALA A 33 21.54 -7.28 2.84
CA ALA A 33 21.32 -8.44 1.99
C ALA A 33 21.72 -9.76 2.69
N LEU A 34 22.84 -9.78 3.41
CA LEU A 34 23.27 -10.97 4.19
C LEU A 34 22.38 -11.28 5.39
N ILE A 35 21.70 -10.28 5.96
CA ILE A 35 20.71 -10.51 7.03
C ILE A 35 19.46 -11.12 6.42
N ILE A 36 18.92 -10.50 5.38
CA ILE A 36 17.71 -10.96 4.68
C ILE A 36 17.90 -12.38 4.14
N SER A 37 19.07 -12.70 3.59
CA SER A 37 19.35 -14.02 3.02
C SER A 37 19.35 -15.16 4.04
N ARG A 38 19.56 -14.86 5.33
CA ARG A 38 19.52 -15.90 6.38
C ARG A 38 18.12 -16.45 6.58
N GLU A 39 17.12 -15.61 6.36
CA GLU A 39 15.71 -15.93 6.56
C GLU A 39 15.03 -16.30 5.24
N ASN A 40 15.43 -15.66 4.14
CA ASN A 40 14.72 -15.73 2.85
C ASN A 40 15.49 -16.47 1.74
N GLY A 41 16.69 -16.97 2.05
CA GLY A 41 17.44 -17.87 1.17
C GLY A 41 18.78 -17.34 0.67
N ARG A 42 19.65 -18.28 0.28
CA ARG A 42 21.08 -18.04 -0.01
C ARG A 42 21.38 -17.55 -1.43
N PHE A 43 20.40 -17.62 -2.32
CA PHE A 43 20.52 -17.14 -3.69
C PHE A 43 19.78 -15.81 -3.83
N ALA A 44 20.36 -14.90 -4.59
CA ALA A 44 19.81 -13.58 -4.80
C ALA A 44 20.08 -13.04 -6.21
N ARG A 45 19.29 -12.05 -6.59
CA ARG A 45 19.56 -11.15 -7.72
C ARG A 45 19.24 -9.73 -7.28
N PHE A 46 20.00 -8.75 -7.79
CA PHE A 46 19.82 -7.35 -7.45
C PHE A 46 19.53 -6.53 -8.70
N PHE A 47 18.46 -5.74 -8.65
CA PHE A 47 18.04 -4.83 -9.71
C PHE A 47 18.11 -3.38 -9.22
N SER A 48 18.36 -2.42 -10.11
CA SER A 48 18.33 -1.00 -9.77
C SER A 48 16.95 -0.43 -10.06
N VAL A 49 16.32 0.22 -9.06
CA VAL A 49 14.91 0.69 -9.13
C VAL A 49 14.82 2.23 -9.12
N GLY A 50 15.90 2.93 -9.46
CA GLY A 50 15.97 4.39 -9.46
C GLY A 50 16.36 4.98 -8.08
N ASN A 51 16.66 6.28 -8.00
CA ASN A 51 16.99 7.02 -6.76
C ASN A 51 17.93 6.33 -5.74
N ASN A 52 18.94 5.59 -6.21
CA ASN A 52 19.84 4.77 -5.37
C ASN A 52 19.16 3.62 -4.60
N GLU A 53 18.00 3.16 -5.05
CA GLU A 53 17.33 2.00 -4.50
C GLU A 53 17.70 0.74 -5.29
N VAL A 54 17.79 -0.37 -4.56
CA VAL A 54 18.14 -1.68 -5.10
C VAL A 54 17.07 -2.67 -4.68
N GLU A 55 16.38 -3.28 -5.64
CA GLU A 55 15.51 -4.41 -5.34
C GLU A 55 16.37 -5.66 -5.22
N GLY A 56 16.33 -6.30 -4.05
CA GLY A 56 16.88 -7.62 -3.84
C GLY A 56 15.78 -8.67 -3.97
N VAL A 57 15.98 -9.63 -4.85
CA VAL A 57 15.12 -10.80 -5.01
C VAL A 57 15.87 -12.02 -4.47
N PHE A 58 15.29 -12.72 -3.51
CA PHE A 58 15.92 -13.79 -2.73
C PHE A 58 15.16 -15.10 -2.87
N SER A 59 15.89 -16.22 -2.90
CA SER A 59 15.31 -17.56 -2.87
C SER A 59 16.22 -18.55 -2.15
N GLY A 60 15.61 -19.58 -1.57
CA GLY A 60 16.32 -20.73 -1.00
C GLY A 60 17.02 -21.57 -2.06
N ASP A 61 16.50 -21.55 -3.30
CA ASP A 61 16.89 -22.40 -4.40
C ASP A 61 17.52 -21.60 -5.54
N SER A 62 18.40 -22.23 -6.30
CA SER A 62 18.95 -21.64 -7.53
C SER A 62 17.92 -21.68 -8.65
N GLY A 63 18.13 -20.87 -9.68
CA GLY A 63 17.30 -20.92 -10.87
C GLY A 63 17.12 -19.56 -11.51
N TYR A 64 16.29 -19.49 -12.54
CA TYR A 64 15.88 -18.24 -13.15
C TYR A 64 14.63 -17.69 -12.48
N LEU A 65 14.56 -16.37 -12.39
CA LEU A 65 13.38 -15.68 -11.89
C LEU A 65 12.25 -15.77 -12.91
N ILE A 66 11.26 -16.60 -12.63
CA ILE A 66 10.21 -16.91 -13.60
C ILE A 66 9.28 -15.72 -13.86
N GLY A 67 8.99 -14.93 -12.82
CA GLY A 67 8.12 -13.76 -12.93
C GLY A 67 8.67 -12.76 -13.95
N GLU A 68 9.95 -12.45 -13.87
CA GLU A 68 10.66 -11.52 -14.76
C GLU A 68 10.74 -12.05 -16.19
N LEU A 69 10.96 -13.36 -16.37
CA LEU A 69 11.01 -13.97 -17.69
C LEU A 69 9.64 -13.94 -18.38
N ILE A 70 8.57 -14.30 -17.67
CA ILE A 70 7.19 -14.21 -18.17
C ILE A 70 6.82 -12.76 -18.46
N TRP A 71 7.13 -11.85 -17.54
CA TRP A 71 6.86 -10.43 -17.71
C TRP A 71 7.56 -9.86 -18.95
N ARG A 72 8.82 -10.25 -19.19
CA ARG A 72 9.56 -9.88 -20.40
C ARG A 72 8.96 -10.52 -21.66
N HIS A 73 8.53 -11.78 -21.60
CA HIS A 73 7.92 -12.48 -22.74
C HIS A 73 6.74 -11.68 -23.32
N PHE A 74 5.92 -11.07 -22.46
CA PHE A 74 4.78 -10.22 -22.85
C PHE A 74 5.11 -8.74 -23.07
N GLY A 75 6.38 -8.36 -23.17
CA GLY A 75 6.77 -6.98 -23.48
C GLY A 75 6.72 -6.01 -22.30
N THR A 76 6.82 -6.52 -21.07
CA THR A 76 6.91 -5.75 -19.82
C THR A 76 5.76 -4.75 -19.56
N PRO A 77 4.48 -5.16 -19.60
CA PRO A 77 3.35 -4.27 -19.27
C PRO A 77 3.35 -3.88 -17.78
N ASP A 78 2.81 -2.70 -17.45
CA ASP A 78 2.78 -2.22 -16.07
C ASP A 78 1.94 -3.13 -15.15
N ASP A 79 0.81 -3.62 -15.64
CA ASP A 79 -0.08 -4.51 -14.90
C ASP A 79 -0.36 -5.79 -15.71
N LEU A 80 0.19 -6.92 -15.24
CA LEU A 80 0.07 -8.24 -15.89
C LEU A 80 -0.59 -9.22 -14.92
N LEU A 81 -1.49 -10.05 -15.42
CA LEU A 81 -1.89 -11.29 -14.75
C LEU A 81 -1.70 -12.43 -15.74
N TYR A 82 -0.79 -13.34 -15.44
CA TYR A 82 -0.59 -14.55 -16.24
C TYR A 82 -0.88 -15.78 -15.39
N CYS A 83 -1.76 -16.65 -15.89
CA CYS A 83 -2.17 -17.88 -15.22
C CYS A 83 -2.16 -19.07 -16.19
N GLU A 84 -1.30 -20.04 -15.94
CA GLU A 84 -1.15 -21.23 -16.79
C GLU A 84 -1.31 -22.50 -15.95
N ALA A 85 -2.23 -23.38 -16.35
CA ALA A 85 -2.33 -24.73 -15.78
C ALA A 85 -1.07 -25.53 -16.14
N LEU A 86 -0.42 -26.12 -15.15
CA LEU A 86 0.77 -26.94 -15.34
C LEU A 86 0.38 -28.36 -15.81
N SER A 87 1.35 -29.06 -16.39
CA SER A 87 1.16 -30.41 -16.95
C SER A 87 0.71 -31.48 -15.93
N ASP A 88 0.83 -31.21 -14.63
CA ASP A 88 0.33 -32.10 -13.57
C ASP A 88 -1.19 -32.06 -13.41
N GLY A 89 -1.87 -31.05 -13.96
CA GLY A 89 -3.32 -30.87 -13.88
C GLY A 89 -3.82 -30.48 -12.49
N GLU A 90 -2.94 -30.28 -11.51
CA GLU A 90 -3.29 -29.95 -10.13
C GLU A 90 -2.84 -28.55 -9.73
N ASN A 91 -1.78 -28.04 -10.38
CA ASN A 91 -1.20 -26.75 -10.07
C ASN A 91 -1.29 -25.79 -11.26
N ALA A 92 -1.34 -24.49 -10.95
CA ALA A 92 -1.20 -23.42 -11.91
C ALA A 92 0.01 -22.55 -11.56
N LEU A 93 0.70 -22.07 -12.58
CA LEU A 93 1.67 -20.99 -12.47
C LEU A 93 0.91 -19.66 -12.52
N LEU A 94 1.01 -18.87 -11.46
CA LEU A 94 0.41 -17.55 -11.35
C LEU A 94 1.48 -16.47 -11.20
N ILE A 95 1.58 -15.60 -12.20
CA ILE A 95 2.45 -14.43 -12.19
C ILE A 95 1.59 -13.17 -12.19
N VAL A 96 1.84 -12.27 -11.24
CA VAL A 96 1.14 -10.99 -11.15
C VAL A 96 2.17 -9.88 -11.13
N VAL A 97 2.01 -8.91 -12.03
CA VAL A 97 2.79 -7.67 -12.09
C VAL A 97 1.87 -6.51 -11.76
N ARG A 98 2.35 -5.59 -10.91
CA ARG A 98 1.62 -4.39 -10.52
C ARG A 98 2.51 -3.17 -10.63
N GLY A 99 2.11 -2.18 -11.41
CA GLY A 99 2.88 -0.95 -11.64
C GLY A 99 4.34 -1.20 -12.06
N GLY A 100 4.58 -2.21 -12.90
CA GLY A 100 5.89 -2.58 -13.41
C GLY A 100 6.80 -3.30 -12.41
N SER A 101 6.23 -3.96 -11.40
CA SER A 101 6.97 -4.78 -10.44
C SER A 101 6.27 -6.11 -10.20
N ILE A 102 7.04 -7.20 -10.10
CA ILE A 102 6.48 -8.53 -9.83
C ILE A 102 5.91 -8.55 -8.41
N TYR A 103 4.59 -8.70 -8.30
CA TYR A 103 3.87 -8.79 -7.04
C TYR A 103 3.77 -10.23 -6.53
N LEU A 104 3.60 -11.19 -7.45
CA LEU A 104 3.46 -12.61 -7.13
C LEU A 104 4.10 -13.45 -8.24
N ASP A 105 4.87 -14.47 -7.86
CA ASP A 105 5.47 -15.45 -8.76
C ASP A 105 5.37 -16.89 -8.20
N ALA A 106 4.18 -17.48 -8.25
CA ALA A 106 3.86 -18.66 -7.46
C ALA A 106 3.36 -19.85 -8.29
N GLN A 107 3.65 -21.07 -7.82
CA GLN A 107 2.99 -22.30 -8.27
C GLN A 107 1.94 -22.70 -7.24
N ILE A 108 0.66 -22.49 -7.55
CA ILE A 108 -0.46 -22.61 -6.61
C ILE A 108 -1.37 -23.75 -7.04
N PRO A 109 -1.92 -24.57 -6.12
CA PRO A 109 -2.96 -25.53 -6.47
C PRO A 109 -4.14 -24.84 -7.16
N ILE A 110 -4.65 -25.41 -8.25
CA ILE A 110 -5.76 -24.85 -9.05
C ILE A 110 -6.96 -24.48 -8.17
N ALA A 111 -7.27 -25.31 -7.18
CA ALA A 111 -8.35 -25.08 -6.22
C ALA A 111 -8.23 -23.77 -5.41
N ASN A 112 -7.01 -23.27 -5.21
CA ASN A 112 -6.73 -22.08 -4.41
C ASN A 112 -6.51 -20.82 -5.26
N VAL A 113 -6.47 -20.95 -6.59
CA VAL A 113 -6.18 -19.83 -7.50
C VAL A 113 -7.28 -18.75 -7.42
N VAL A 114 -8.53 -19.14 -7.20
CA VAL A 114 -9.65 -18.20 -7.05
C VAL A 114 -9.49 -17.28 -5.84
N ASP A 115 -8.96 -17.79 -4.72
CA ASP A 115 -8.73 -16.99 -3.51
C ASP A 115 -7.73 -15.86 -3.78
N GLU A 116 -6.70 -16.13 -4.58
CA GLU A 116 -5.76 -15.10 -5.04
C GLU A 116 -6.47 -14.08 -5.93
N PHE A 117 -7.29 -14.51 -6.89
CA PHE A 117 -8.04 -13.57 -7.75
C PHE A 117 -8.99 -12.66 -6.97
N ILE A 118 -9.65 -13.16 -5.92
CA ILE A 118 -10.48 -12.34 -5.03
C ILE A 118 -9.64 -11.27 -4.32
N SER A 119 -8.43 -11.61 -3.88
CA SER A 119 -7.50 -10.64 -3.30
C SER A 119 -7.04 -9.60 -4.34
N LEU A 120 -6.81 -10.03 -5.58
CA LEU A 120 -6.42 -9.15 -6.67
C LEU A 120 -7.55 -8.21 -7.11
N SER A 121 -8.81 -8.67 -7.08
CA SER A 121 -9.99 -7.89 -7.48
C SER A 121 -10.37 -6.79 -6.50
N ALA A 122 -9.75 -6.73 -5.32
CA ALA A 122 -9.89 -5.59 -4.42
C ALA A 122 -9.09 -4.35 -4.89
N GLY A 123 -8.20 -4.49 -5.88
CA GLY A 123 -7.39 -3.39 -6.43
C GLY A 123 -8.08 -2.63 -7.59
N GLU A 124 -7.50 -1.50 -7.99
CA GLU A 124 -7.96 -0.70 -9.15
C GLU A 124 -7.06 -0.87 -10.40
N ASN A 125 -6.19 -1.88 -10.43
CA ASN A 125 -5.28 -2.08 -11.56
C ASN A 125 -6.06 -2.61 -12.78
N GLN A 126 -5.60 -2.24 -13.97
CA GLN A 126 -6.16 -2.73 -15.24
C GLN A 126 -5.19 -3.75 -15.82
N TYR A 127 -5.50 -5.03 -15.65
CA TYR A 127 -4.60 -6.11 -16.02
C TYR A 127 -4.68 -6.45 -17.50
N GLN A 128 -3.53 -6.71 -18.10
CA GLN A 128 -3.44 -7.56 -19.28
C GLN A 128 -3.40 -9.02 -18.80
N ILE A 129 -4.49 -9.73 -19.07
CA ILE A 129 -4.73 -11.08 -18.58
C ILE A 129 -4.40 -12.09 -19.66
N TYR A 130 -3.48 -13.00 -19.36
CA TYR A 130 -3.08 -14.10 -20.24
C TYR A 130 -3.34 -15.42 -19.54
N VAL A 131 -4.10 -16.31 -20.17
CA VAL A 131 -4.48 -17.59 -19.56
C VAL A 131 -4.20 -18.77 -20.49
N TYR A 132 -3.78 -19.89 -19.93
CA TYR A 132 -3.62 -21.14 -20.66
C TYR A 132 -4.12 -22.34 -19.84
N GLY A 133 -4.86 -23.24 -20.50
CA GLY A 133 -5.34 -24.49 -19.92
C GLY A 133 -6.58 -24.32 -19.04
N ASP A 134 -6.88 -25.34 -18.24
CA ASP A 134 -8.07 -25.38 -17.39
C ASP A 134 -7.83 -24.63 -16.07
N VAL A 135 -7.83 -23.30 -16.15
CA VAL A 135 -7.71 -22.39 -15.00
C VAL A 135 -9.07 -21.80 -14.62
N PRO A 136 -9.33 -21.50 -13.33
CA PRO A 136 -10.65 -21.09 -12.84
C PRO A 136 -10.91 -19.59 -13.06
N ILE A 137 -10.55 -19.08 -14.24
CA ILE A 137 -10.73 -17.69 -14.66
C ILE A 137 -11.25 -17.62 -16.09
N ALA A 138 -12.14 -16.67 -16.35
CA ALA A 138 -12.72 -16.41 -17.66
C ALA A 138 -12.89 -14.89 -17.88
N GLU A 139 -13.00 -14.49 -19.15
CA GLU A 139 -13.29 -13.10 -19.52
C GLU A 139 -14.68 -12.65 -19.03
N PHE A 140 -15.66 -13.56 -19.08
CA PHE A 140 -17.04 -13.31 -18.67
C PHE A 140 -17.43 -14.20 -17.49
N PRO A 141 -18.28 -13.70 -16.57
CA PRO A 141 -18.70 -14.46 -15.40
C PRO A 141 -19.45 -15.74 -15.80
N SER A 142 -19.10 -16.86 -15.17
CA SER A 142 -19.76 -18.16 -15.32
C SER A 142 -19.85 -18.87 -13.98
N ASP A 143 -20.68 -19.91 -13.88
CA ASP A 143 -20.89 -20.65 -12.62
C ASP A 143 -19.61 -21.36 -12.12
N GLU A 144 -18.65 -21.63 -13.00
CA GLU A 144 -17.45 -22.43 -12.71
C GLU A 144 -16.14 -21.62 -12.71
N LYS A 145 -16.14 -20.39 -13.27
CA LYS A 145 -14.93 -19.58 -13.43
C LYS A 145 -15.11 -18.16 -12.92
N PHE A 146 -14.08 -17.66 -12.25
CA PHE A 146 -13.99 -16.28 -11.79
C PHE A 146 -13.84 -15.32 -12.98
N ALA A 147 -14.44 -14.14 -12.91
CA ALA A 147 -14.23 -13.07 -13.88
C ALA A 147 -13.97 -11.76 -13.14
N PHE A 148 -12.94 -11.03 -13.58
CA PHE A 148 -12.67 -9.68 -13.09
C PHE A 148 -13.75 -8.70 -13.58
N GLU A 149 -13.93 -7.59 -12.87
CA GLU A 149 -14.79 -6.52 -13.37
C GLU A 149 -14.20 -5.93 -14.65
N ALA A 150 -15.05 -5.53 -15.60
CA ALA A 150 -14.59 -4.99 -16.89
C ALA A 150 -13.65 -3.77 -16.75
N SER A 151 -13.75 -3.00 -15.67
CA SER A 151 -12.83 -1.89 -15.37
C SER A 151 -11.42 -2.32 -14.97
N GLN A 152 -11.23 -3.58 -14.59
CA GLN A 152 -9.96 -4.17 -14.13
C GLN A 152 -9.26 -4.99 -15.22
N VAL A 153 -9.86 -5.09 -16.40
CA VAL A 153 -9.32 -5.87 -17.52
C VAL A 153 -8.99 -4.90 -18.66
N GLU A 154 -7.70 -4.72 -18.95
CA GLU A 154 -7.25 -4.01 -20.15
C GLU A 154 -7.42 -4.92 -21.38
N SER A 155 -7.02 -6.18 -21.25
CA SER A 155 -7.18 -7.22 -22.26
C SER A 155 -7.28 -8.60 -21.61
N PHE A 156 -7.98 -9.52 -22.27
CA PHE A 156 -8.06 -10.93 -21.87
C PHE A 156 -7.71 -11.80 -23.07
N ILE A 157 -6.65 -12.59 -22.94
CA ILE A 157 -6.10 -13.40 -24.04
C ILE A 157 -5.97 -14.84 -23.56
N GLU A 158 -6.79 -15.73 -24.12
CA GLU A 158 -6.58 -17.17 -24.02
C GLU A 158 -5.47 -17.57 -25.01
N LEU A 159 -4.43 -18.21 -24.49
CA LEU A 159 -3.28 -18.64 -25.26
C LEU A 159 -3.56 -19.99 -25.93
N ASP A 160 -3.13 -20.15 -27.18
CA ASP A 160 -3.23 -21.43 -27.90
C ASP A 160 -2.20 -22.46 -27.41
N THR A 161 -1.09 -22.00 -26.84
CA THR A 161 0.05 -22.83 -26.41
C THR A 161 0.57 -22.38 -25.04
N PRO A 162 1.08 -23.32 -24.21
CA PRO A 162 1.65 -22.97 -22.92
C PRO A 162 2.98 -22.23 -23.12
N VAL A 163 3.23 -21.22 -22.30
CA VAL A 163 4.43 -20.40 -22.37
C VAL A 163 5.57 -21.05 -21.57
N PHE A 164 5.29 -21.64 -20.42
CA PHE A 164 6.33 -22.16 -19.53
C PHE A 164 7.29 -23.17 -20.21
N PRO A 165 6.81 -24.17 -20.98
CA PRO A 165 7.68 -25.13 -21.66
C PRO A 165 8.62 -24.49 -22.70
N THR A 166 8.25 -23.34 -23.26
CA THR A 166 9.02 -22.66 -24.33
C THR A 166 9.69 -21.38 -23.87
N LEU A 167 9.61 -21.03 -22.58
CA LEU A 167 10.10 -19.76 -22.05
C LEU A 167 11.61 -19.61 -22.23
N GLU A 168 12.05 -18.61 -22.98
CA GLU A 168 13.49 -18.38 -23.16
C GLU A 168 14.16 -17.97 -21.84
N VAL A 169 15.24 -18.67 -21.47
CA VAL A 169 16.02 -18.32 -20.29
C VAL A 169 16.95 -17.14 -20.58
N ASP A 170 17.23 -16.35 -19.55
CA ASP A 170 18.22 -15.26 -19.63
C ASP A 170 19.07 -15.24 -18.36
N GLU A 171 20.39 -15.34 -18.55
CA GLU A 171 21.41 -15.26 -17.50
C GLU A 171 21.33 -13.97 -16.67
N THR A 172 20.72 -12.90 -17.20
CA THR A 172 20.47 -11.66 -16.46
C THR A 172 19.40 -11.80 -15.37
N PHE A 173 18.54 -12.82 -15.44
CA PHE A 173 17.52 -13.15 -14.42
C PHE A 173 17.88 -14.41 -13.62
N LYS A 174 19.10 -14.93 -13.78
CA LYS A 174 19.57 -16.07 -13.00
C LYS A 174 19.94 -15.65 -11.58
N LEU A 175 19.35 -16.32 -10.60
CA LEU A 175 19.73 -16.21 -9.21
C LEU A 175 21.14 -16.76 -9.00
N GLN A 176 21.93 -16.01 -8.23
CA GLN A 176 23.31 -16.38 -7.93
C GLN A 176 23.51 -16.46 -6.42
N PRO A 177 24.51 -17.22 -5.93
CA PRO A 177 24.89 -17.16 -4.51
C PRO A 177 25.12 -15.71 -4.10
N ILE A 178 24.66 -15.33 -2.91
CA ILE A 178 24.59 -13.91 -2.50
C ILE A 178 25.89 -13.13 -2.69
N ASP A 179 27.04 -13.73 -2.36
CA ASP A 179 28.34 -13.09 -2.55
C ASP A 179 28.66 -12.82 -4.03
N MET A 180 28.26 -13.73 -4.93
CA MET A 180 28.39 -13.55 -6.37
C MET A 180 27.40 -12.51 -6.89
N ALA A 181 26.15 -12.53 -6.41
CA ALA A 181 25.11 -11.57 -6.81
C ALA A 181 25.50 -10.12 -6.44
N LEU A 182 26.07 -9.92 -5.24
CA LEU A 182 26.59 -8.61 -4.81
C LEU A 182 27.82 -8.17 -5.62
N ALA A 183 28.67 -9.12 -6.01
CA ALA A 183 29.83 -8.85 -6.85
C ALA A 183 29.45 -8.52 -8.30
N SER A 184 28.46 -9.23 -8.86
CA SER A 184 27.94 -8.97 -10.21
C SER A 184 27.21 -7.63 -10.28
N TYR A 185 26.46 -7.26 -9.24
CA TYR A 185 25.82 -5.94 -9.12
C TYR A 185 26.84 -4.78 -9.17
N LYS A 186 28.04 -4.97 -8.63
CA LYS A 186 29.15 -3.98 -8.72
C LYS A 186 29.65 -3.79 -10.16
N THR A 187 29.50 -4.80 -11.02
CA THR A 187 30.15 -4.85 -12.34
C THR A 187 29.25 -4.29 -13.45
N SER A 188 27.93 -4.23 -13.23
CA SER A 188 26.97 -3.47 -14.04
C SER A 188 27.02 -1.94 -13.79
N SER A 189 27.97 -1.48 -12.96
CA SER A 189 28.37 -0.08 -12.83
C SER A 189 28.96 0.47 -14.15
N PRO A 190 28.77 1.76 -14.49
CA PRO A 190 29.00 2.33 -15.84
C PRO A 190 30.49 2.49 -16.20
N VAL A 191 31.30 1.44 -16.10
CA VAL A 191 32.68 1.46 -16.60
C VAL A 191 32.69 1.44 -18.13
N ALA A 192 31.77 0.69 -18.75
CA ALA A 192 31.55 0.76 -20.20
C ALA A 192 31.09 2.16 -20.65
N THR A 193 30.20 2.81 -19.89
CA THR A 193 29.75 4.18 -20.18
C THR A 193 30.87 5.20 -19.97
N LYS A 194 31.76 5.01 -18.98
CA LYS A 194 32.97 5.85 -18.82
C LYS A 194 33.96 5.67 -19.97
N ALA A 195 34.13 4.46 -20.50
CA ALA A 195 34.94 4.22 -21.69
C ALA A 195 34.32 4.90 -22.93
N ILE A 196 33.00 4.80 -23.12
CA ILE A 196 32.27 5.47 -24.21
C ILE A 196 32.35 6.99 -24.07
N ILE A 197 32.17 7.55 -22.87
CA ILE A 197 32.31 8.99 -22.61
C ILE A 197 33.75 9.45 -22.86
N THR A 198 34.75 8.64 -22.53
CA THR A 198 36.16 8.96 -22.79
C THR A 198 36.48 8.94 -24.28
N VAL A 199 35.93 7.99 -25.04
CA VAL A 199 36.03 7.93 -26.51
C VAL A 199 35.30 9.12 -27.15
N ILE A 200 34.10 9.46 -26.69
CA ILE A 200 33.34 10.64 -27.15
C ILE A 200 34.11 11.92 -26.82
N PHE A 201 34.69 12.03 -25.62
CA PHE A 201 35.48 13.19 -25.22
C PHE A 201 36.76 13.34 -26.04
N LEU A 202 37.46 12.23 -26.35
CA LEU A 202 38.60 12.22 -27.28
C LEU A 202 38.20 12.61 -28.70
N ALA A 203 37.05 12.12 -29.18
CA ALA A 203 36.50 12.50 -30.48
C ALA A 203 36.12 13.99 -30.53
N ILE A 204 35.55 14.54 -29.44
CA ILE A 204 35.27 15.97 -29.31
C ILE A 204 36.56 16.78 -29.27
N LEU A 205 37.60 16.35 -28.55
CA LEU A 205 38.91 17.04 -28.53
C LEU A 205 39.57 17.03 -29.91
N LEU A 206 39.51 15.91 -30.64
CA LEU A 206 39.96 15.81 -32.02
C LEU A 206 39.17 16.73 -32.94
N TYR A 207 37.85 16.77 -32.78
CA TYR A 207 36.97 17.65 -33.56
C TYR A 207 37.19 19.14 -33.25
N VAL A 208 37.38 19.51 -31.98
CA VAL A 208 37.69 20.88 -31.55
C VAL A 208 39.08 21.28 -32.03
N GLY A 209 40.09 20.40 -31.92
CA GLY A 209 41.42 20.64 -32.49
C GLY A 209 41.37 20.86 -34.00
N TRP A 210 40.53 20.10 -34.70
CA TRP A 210 40.30 20.28 -36.13
C TRP A 210 39.54 21.58 -36.45
N LYS A 211 38.56 21.96 -35.62
CA LYS A 211 37.79 23.22 -35.73
C LYS A 211 38.62 24.48 -35.43
N VAL A 212 39.60 24.41 -34.52
CA VAL A 212 40.49 25.54 -34.19
C VAL A 212 41.46 25.83 -35.35
N LEU A 213 41.75 24.84 -36.19
CA LEU A 213 42.51 24.99 -37.42
C LEU A 213 41.65 25.39 -38.64
N ALA A 214 40.32 25.35 -38.52
CA ALA A 214 39.39 25.76 -39.56
C ALA A 214 38.92 27.22 -39.32
N PRO A 215 38.73 28.04 -40.37
CA PRO A 215 38.28 29.42 -40.21
C PRO A 215 36.91 29.51 -39.53
N PRO A 216 36.69 30.51 -38.65
CA PRO A 216 35.59 30.51 -37.70
C PRO A 216 34.23 30.66 -38.42
N PRO A 217 33.25 29.79 -38.16
CA PRO A 217 31.87 30.02 -38.56
C PRO A 217 31.20 31.11 -37.70
N PRO A 218 30.21 31.84 -38.24
CA PRO A 218 29.54 32.93 -37.55
C PRO A 218 28.79 32.47 -36.29
N PRO A 219 28.64 33.35 -35.29
CA PRO A 219 28.15 32.98 -33.97
C PRO A 219 26.68 32.55 -33.97
N PRO A 220 26.32 31.47 -33.25
CA PRO A 220 24.94 31.04 -33.10
C PRO A 220 24.18 31.92 -32.11
N VAL A 221 22.93 32.21 -32.46
CA VAL A 221 21.96 32.94 -31.63
C VAL A 221 21.57 32.05 -30.45
N VAL A 222 21.89 32.50 -29.24
CA VAL A 222 21.54 31.83 -27.98
C VAL A 222 20.06 32.10 -27.66
N ILE A 223 19.19 31.13 -27.94
CA ILE A 223 17.83 31.13 -27.40
C ILE A 223 17.91 30.62 -25.95
N LYS A 224 17.91 31.54 -24.99
CA LYS A 224 17.70 31.21 -23.58
C LYS A 224 16.27 30.64 -23.43
N LYS A 225 16.16 29.33 -23.20
CA LYS A 225 14.95 28.70 -22.69
C LYS A 225 14.75 29.15 -21.24
N THR A 226 13.97 30.20 -21.05
CA THR A 226 13.47 30.62 -19.75
C THR A 226 12.40 29.61 -19.33
N ALA A 227 12.61 28.90 -18.21
CA ALA A 227 11.57 28.09 -17.60
C ALA A 227 10.35 28.98 -17.29
N PRO A 228 9.11 28.52 -17.53
CA PRO A 228 7.92 29.34 -17.34
C PRO A 228 7.78 29.68 -15.87
N VAL A 229 7.81 30.97 -15.56
CA VAL A 229 7.41 31.49 -14.25
C VAL A 229 5.90 31.30 -14.16
N LEU A 230 5.45 30.37 -13.30
CA LEU A 230 4.04 30.20 -12.97
C LEU A 230 3.49 31.55 -12.52
N THR A 231 2.51 32.08 -13.25
CA THR A 231 1.88 33.35 -12.91
C THR A 231 1.06 33.20 -11.62
N GLN A 232 0.95 34.24 -10.80
CA GLN A 232 0.14 34.20 -9.57
C GLN A 232 -1.33 33.79 -9.80
N GLN A 233 -1.84 33.93 -11.03
CA GLN A 233 -3.15 33.40 -11.43
C GLN A 233 -3.20 31.87 -11.50
N GLN A 234 -2.13 31.19 -11.95
CA GLN A 234 -2.07 29.72 -11.95
C GLN A 234 -1.98 29.15 -10.54
N VAL A 235 -1.32 29.86 -9.62
CA VAL A 235 -1.29 29.49 -8.19
C VAL A 235 -2.68 29.62 -7.55
N LYS A 236 -3.43 30.69 -7.85
CA LYS A 236 -4.82 30.85 -7.38
C LYS A 236 -5.78 29.82 -7.98
N ALA A 237 -5.64 29.50 -9.27
CA ALA A 237 -6.45 28.48 -9.93
C ALA A 237 -6.23 27.08 -9.32
N ASN A 238 -4.97 26.72 -9.03
CA ASN A 238 -4.66 25.45 -8.35
C ASN A 238 -5.13 25.41 -6.90
N GLN A 239 -5.16 26.54 -6.17
CA GLN A 239 -5.73 26.59 -4.82
C GLN A 239 -7.25 26.38 -4.83
N GLN A 240 -7.95 26.91 -5.83
CA GLN A 240 -9.39 26.73 -5.96
C GLN A 240 -9.76 25.29 -6.37
N LYS A 241 -8.90 24.62 -7.16
CA LYS A 241 -9.06 23.22 -7.59
C LYS A 241 -9.23 22.24 -6.42
N TYR A 242 -8.52 22.47 -5.30
CA TYR A 242 -8.53 21.58 -4.13
C TYR A 242 -9.26 22.16 -2.90
N ALA A 243 -10.10 23.18 -3.08
CA ALA A 243 -10.78 23.84 -1.97
C ALA A 243 -11.65 22.87 -1.14
N THR A 244 -12.41 21.98 -1.80
CA THR A 244 -13.28 20.98 -1.15
C THR A 244 -12.48 19.91 -0.39
N TYR A 245 -11.35 19.46 -0.95
CA TYR A 245 -10.43 18.56 -0.26
C TYR A 245 -9.92 19.20 1.04
N GLN A 246 -9.49 20.47 0.95
CA GLN A 246 -8.96 21.20 2.08
C GLN A 246 -10.02 21.50 3.15
N SER A 247 -11.25 21.88 2.77
CA SER A 247 -12.32 22.13 3.72
C SER A 247 -12.80 20.87 4.41
N SER A 248 -12.78 19.72 3.72
CA SER A 248 -13.17 18.43 4.33
C SER A 248 -12.19 18.03 5.42
N LEU A 249 -10.89 18.31 5.24
CA LEU A 249 -9.86 18.02 6.24
C LEU A 249 -9.81 19.02 7.41
N MET A 250 -10.58 20.11 7.36
CA MET A 250 -10.73 21.07 8.46
C MET A 250 -11.75 20.59 9.51
N SER A 251 -11.77 19.30 9.81
CA SER A 251 -12.45 18.70 10.96
C SER A 251 -11.48 18.57 12.14
N PRO A 252 -11.96 18.26 13.36
CA PRO A 252 -11.09 17.82 14.44
C PRO A 252 -10.26 16.60 14.01
N ALA A 253 -9.05 16.49 14.53
CA ALA A 253 -8.18 15.37 14.20
C ALA A 253 -8.74 14.08 14.81
N PRO A 254 -8.72 12.94 14.09
CA PRO A 254 -9.12 11.64 14.66
C PRO A 254 -8.35 11.28 15.92
N SER A 255 -7.07 11.68 16.02
CA SER A 255 -6.26 11.52 17.21
C SER A 255 -6.91 12.15 18.44
N ASP A 256 -7.42 13.38 18.32
CA ASP A 256 -7.95 14.15 19.43
C ASP A 256 -9.32 13.61 19.85
N ILE A 257 -10.13 13.16 18.89
CA ILE A 257 -11.42 12.50 19.16
C ILE A 257 -11.19 11.18 19.91
N LEU A 258 -10.25 10.35 19.46
CA LEU A 258 -9.96 9.06 20.10
C LEU A 258 -9.35 9.24 21.50
N MET A 259 -8.50 10.27 21.69
CA MET A 259 -7.97 10.62 23.01
C MET A 259 -9.08 11.09 23.96
N ALA A 260 -9.97 11.99 23.49
CA ALA A 260 -11.12 12.42 24.28
C ALA A 260 -12.02 11.24 24.65
N ALA A 261 -12.31 10.35 23.69
CA ALA A 261 -13.08 9.14 23.93
C ALA A 261 -12.45 8.22 24.99
N SER A 262 -11.12 8.04 24.96
CA SER A 262 -10.43 7.23 25.98
C SER A 262 -10.56 7.84 27.37
N ASN A 263 -10.30 9.15 27.48
CA ASN A 263 -10.38 9.87 28.75
C ASN A 263 -11.81 9.85 29.33
N ASP A 264 -12.82 10.01 28.48
CA ASP A 264 -14.22 9.98 28.90
C ASP A 264 -14.65 8.57 29.33
N ILE A 265 -14.17 7.51 28.66
CA ILE A 265 -14.41 6.12 29.10
C ILE A 265 -13.79 5.88 30.49
N GLU A 266 -12.53 6.28 30.69
CA GLU A 266 -11.85 6.15 31.98
C GLU A 266 -12.60 6.90 33.09
N LEU A 267 -13.06 8.12 32.79
CA LEU A 267 -13.88 8.91 33.72
C LEU A 267 -15.21 8.21 34.05
N LEU A 268 -15.91 7.65 33.06
CA LEU A 268 -17.17 6.93 33.26
C LEU A 268 -17.02 5.65 34.09
N LEU A 269 -15.87 4.98 34.01
CA LEU A 269 -15.58 3.81 34.86
C LEU A 269 -15.43 4.18 36.35
N THR A 270 -15.38 5.47 36.69
CA THR A 270 -15.38 5.94 38.08
C THR A 270 -16.77 6.04 38.72
N ILE A 271 -17.85 5.89 37.94
CA ILE A 271 -19.23 6.04 38.45
C ILE A 271 -19.59 4.84 39.35
N PRO A 272 -19.86 5.04 40.65
CA PRO A 272 -20.15 3.93 41.55
C PRO A 272 -21.47 3.22 41.19
N GLY A 273 -21.41 1.91 40.95
CA GLY A 273 -22.58 1.08 40.67
C GLY A 273 -23.20 1.27 39.28
N TRP A 274 -22.52 1.97 38.37
CA TRP A 274 -22.93 2.12 36.97
C TRP A 274 -21.78 1.71 36.06
N THR A 275 -22.13 1.15 34.91
CA THR A 275 -21.14 0.68 33.93
C THR A 275 -21.50 1.22 32.55
N PRO A 276 -20.55 1.81 31.81
CA PRO A 276 -20.78 2.14 30.41
C PRO A 276 -20.86 0.85 29.60
N ILE A 277 -21.84 0.77 28.71
CA ILE A 277 -22.08 -0.42 27.86
C ILE A 277 -21.91 -0.12 26.37
N SER A 278 -22.09 1.13 25.97
CA SER A 278 -21.96 1.54 24.58
C SER A 278 -21.51 2.98 24.46
N MET A 279 -20.82 3.31 23.38
CA MET A 279 -20.49 4.68 23.01
C MET A 279 -20.76 4.90 21.52
N THR A 280 -21.32 6.06 21.19
CA THR A 280 -21.46 6.52 19.80
C THR A 280 -20.90 7.93 19.65
N TYR A 281 -20.02 8.10 18.67
CA TYR A 281 -19.50 9.39 18.27
C TYR A 281 -20.47 10.13 17.34
N THR A 282 -20.62 11.43 17.58
CA THR A 282 -21.26 12.40 16.71
C THR A 282 -20.37 13.64 16.61
N PRO A 283 -20.51 14.47 15.56
CA PRO A 283 -19.76 15.73 15.48
C PRO A 283 -19.97 16.68 16.67
N GLN A 284 -21.09 16.55 17.40
CA GLN A 284 -21.40 17.36 18.57
C GLN A 284 -20.77 16.84 19.86
N GLY A 285 -20.46 15.54 19.93
CA GLY A 285 -20.02 14.91 21.16
C GLY A 285 -20.08 13.38 21.17
N LEU A 286 -19.78 12.81 22.34
CA LEU A 286 -19.82 11.38 22.60
C LEU A 286 -21.04 11.05 23.46
N ALA A 287 -21.88 10.13 22.98
CA ALA A 287 -23.03 9.63 23.72
C ALA A 287 -22.74 8.24 24.28
N PHE A 288 -22.90 8.07 25.59
CA PHE A 288 -22.61 6.84 26.31
C PHE A 288 -23.87 6.24 26.91
N GLY A 289 -24.16 4.99 26.56
CA GLY A 289 -25.21 4.21 27.20
C GLY A 289 -24.71 3.62 28.50
N LEU A 290 -25.49 3.76 29.58
CA LEU A 290 -25.17 3.19 30.88
C LEU A 290 -26.09 2.02 31.26
N LYS A 291 -25.54 1.08 32.03
CA LYS A 291 -26.27 0.02 32.71
C LYS A 291 -26.01 0.08 34.20
N THR A 292 -27.08 -0.03 35.01
CA THR A 292 -26.95 -0.15 36.45
C THR A 292 -26.34 -1.50 36.83
N ASN A 293 -25.39 -1.46 37.76
CA ASN A 293 -24.77 -2.60 38.42
C ASN A 293 -24.90 -2.45 39.94
N GLY A 294 -26.13 -2.25 40.41
CA GLY A 294 -26.44 -2.00 41.83
C GLY A 294 -26.29 -0.53 42.26
N GLY A 295 -26.08 0.39 41.32
CA GLY A 295 -25.94 1.82 41.59
C GLY A 295 -27.27 2.53 41.79
N ASP A 296 -27.26 3.51 42.70
CA ASP A 296 -28.38 4.41 42.96
C ASP A 296 -28.41 5.57 41.94
N LEU A 297 -29.62 6.01 41.57
CA LEU A 297 -29.79 7.14 40.63
C LEU A 297 -29.33 8.46 41.24
N GLY A 298 -29.48 8.65 42.55
CA GLY A 298 -29.01 9.85 43.25
C GLY A 298 -27.49 9.98 43.19
N ILE A 299 -26.76 8.87 43.31
CA ILE A 299 -25.29 8.83 43.14
C ILE A 299 -24.91 9.26 41.72
N LEU A 300 -25.60 8.72 40.70
CA LEU A 300 -25.35 9.09 39.30
C LEU A 300 -25.59 10.59 39.08
N LEU A 301 -26.72 11.14 39.54
CA LEU A 301 -27.03 12.57 39.41
C LEU A 301 -26.02 13.47 40.13
N ALA A 302 -25.53 13.06 41.31
CA ALA A 302 -24.48 13.78 42.03
C ALA A 302 -23.13 13.76 41.28
N TRP A 303 -22.78 12.61 40.70
CA TRP A 303 -21.58 12.47 39.88
C TRP A 303 -21.66 13.33 38.60
N ILE A 304 -22.80 13.33 37.92
CA ILE A 304 -23.07 14.14 36.72
C ILE A 304 -22.91 15.62 37.03
N LYS A 305 -23.47 16.09 38.15
CA LYS A 305 -23.37 17.49 38.58
C LYS A 305 -21.92 17.90 38.86
N THR A 306 -21.12 17.00 39.46
CA THR A 306 -19.70 17.25 39.78
C THR A 306 -18.85 17.33 38.52
N ASN A 307 -19.12 16.49 37.52
CA ASN A 307 -18.32 16.39 36.30
C ASN A 307 -18.88 17.20 35.12
N HIS A 308 -19.96 17.98 35.33
CA HIS A 308 -20.61 18.82 34.31
C HIS A 308 -21.04 18.06 33.04
N VAL A 309 -21.53 16.83 33.21
CA VAL A 309 -21.99 15.98 32.10
C VAL A 309 -23.48 16.22 31.85
N GLU A 310 -23.95 16.06 30.61
CA GLU A 310 -25.37 16.14 30.29
C GLU A 310 -26.03 14.76 30.34
N LEU A 311 -27.16 14.64 31.04
CA LEU A 311 -27.97 13.42 31.06
C LEU A 311 -29.13 13.54 30.08
N GLN A 312 -29.17 12.63 29.11
CA GLN A 312 -30.29 12.46 28.20
C GLN A 312 -31.00 11.15 28.55
N ALA A 313 -32.21 11.26 29.12
CA ALA A 313 -33.07 10.11 29.38
C ALA A 313 -33.97 9.87 28.17
N ALA A 314 -33.68 8.84 27.39
CA ALA A 314 -34.49 8.45 26.24
C ALA A 314 -34.88 6.97 26.35
N SER A 315 -36.16 6.67 26.24
CA SER A 315 -36.69 5.29 26.12
C SER A 315 -36.23 4.34 27.24
N GLY A 316 -36.14 4.83 28.49
CA GLY A 316 -35.75 4.03 29.65
C GLY A 316 -34.26 3.68 29.72
N LYS A 317 -33.42 4.27 28.86
CA LYS A 317 -31.96 4.15 28.92
C LYS A 317 -31.36 5.47 29.41
N ALA A 318 -30.46 5.38 30.39
CA ALA A 318 -29.65 6.52 30.81
C ALA A 318 -28.51 6.70 29.80
N THR A 319 -28.53 7.83 29.08
CA THR A 319 -27.47 8.19 28.15
C THR A 319 -26.77 9.44 28.66
N LEU A 320 -25.44 9.38 28.82
CA LEU A 320 -24.62 10.54 29.14
C LEU A 320 -24.02 11.12 27.88
N PHE A 321 -24.05 12.45 27.74
CA PHE A 321 -23.51 13.16 26.59
C PHE A 321 -22.33 14.03 27.02
N PHE A 322 -21.20 13.84 26.35
CA PHE A 322 -19.97 14.60 26.53
C PHE A 322 -19.74 15.48 25.29
N PRO A 323 -19.87 16.81 25.41
CA PRO A 323 -19.66 17.70 24.27
C PRO A 323 -18.18 17.69 23.85
N LEU A 324 -17.93 17.53 22.55
CA LEU A 324 -16.58 17.56 21.99
C LEU A 324 -16.20 18.99 21.58
N ASN A 325 -15.54 19.71 22.48
CA ASN A 325 -15.01 21.05 22.22
C ASN A 325 -13.58 20.97 21.68
N LEU A 326 -13.41 20.36 20.49
CA LEU A 326 -12.11 20.19 19.85
C LEU A 326 -11.90 21.24 18.75
N GLU A 327 -10.67 21.76 18.65
CA GLU A 327 -10.31 22.67 17.56
C GLU A 327 -10.22 21.93 16.22
N ASN A 328 -10.68 22.58 15.16
CA ASN A 328 -10.53 22.05 13.81
C ASN A 328 -9.06 22.16 13.37
N ARG A 329 -8.60 21.16 12.61
CA ARG A 329 -7.25 21.17 12.04
C ARG A 329 -7.02 22.39 11.16
N ALA A 330 -5.79 22.88 11.16
CA ALA A 330 -5.33 23.87 10.20
C ALA A 330 -5.44 23.32 8.77
N LYS A 331 -5.67 24.24 7.82
CA LYS A 331 -5.78 23.90 6.40
C LYS A 331 -4.53 23.14 5.91
N PRO A 332 -4.67 21.93 5.32
CA PRO A 332 -3.53 21.13 4.91
C PRO A 332 -2.78 21.78 3.75
N ARG A 333 -1.43 21.75 3.84
CA ARG A 333 -0.53 22.29 2.80
C ARG A 333 -0.02 21.22 1.84
N ILE A 334 -0.10 19.96 2.24
CA ILE A 334 0.34 18.80 1.48
C ILE A 334 -0.89 18.11 0.91
N ILE A 335 -0.80 17.73 -0.36
CA ILE A 335 -1.77 16.87 -1.02
C ILE A 335 -1.21 15.46 -0.92
N TYR A 336 -1.98 14.55 -0.35
CA TYR A 336 -1.54 13.18 -0.10
C TYR A 336 -2.03 12.27 -1.23
N ASN A 337 -1.23 11.26 -1.55
CA ASN A 337 -1.66 10.18 -2.42
C ASN A 337 -2.62 9.27 -1.64
N LEU A 338 -3.76 8.94 -2.27
CA LEU A 338 -4.79 8.13 -1.61
C LEU A 338 -4.28 6.73 -1.27
N ARG A 339 -3.60 6.06 -2.21
CA ARG A 339 -3.08 4.70 -2.06
C ARG A 339 -2.06 4.62 -0.92
N ASP A 340 -1.10 5.55 -0.89
CA ASP A 340 -0.07 5.58 0.17
C ASP A 340 -0.69 5.80 1.55
N THR A 341 -1.72 6.65 1.63
CA THR A 341 -2.44 6.93 2.88
C THR A 341 -3.23 5.70 3.35
N VAL A 342 -3.92 5.01 2.43
CA VAL A 342 -4.64 3.77 2.73
C VAL A 342 -3.69 2.69 3.22
N ALA A 343 -2.58 2.45 2.50
CA ALA A 343 -1.59 1.45 2.86
C ALA A 343 -0.99 1.72 4.24
N SER A 344 -0.56 2.96 4.49
CA SER A 344 -0.01 3.36 5.79
C SER A 344 -1.01 3.18 6.93
N LEU A 345 -2.28 3.55 6.70
CA LEU A 345 -3.33 3.38 7.70
C LEU A 345 -3.60 1.89 7.98
N TYR A 346 -3.57 1.06 6.95
CA TYR A 346 -3.73 -0.39 7.08
C TYR A 346 -2.61 -1.01 7.92
N ASP A 347 -1.36 -0.60 7.70
CA ASP A 347 -0.20 -1.05 8.48
C ASP A 347 -0.30 -0.62 9.94
N ILE A 348 -0.72 0.62 10.20
CA ILE A 348 -0.95 1.13 11.56
C ILE A 348 -2.02 0.30 12.26
N LEU A 349 -3.15 0.04 11.59
CA LEU A 349 -4.27 -0.71 12.17
C LEU A 349 -3.88 -2.16 12.47
N LYS A 350 -3.18 -2.84 11.56
CA LYS A 350 -2.68 -4.21 11.80
C LYS A 350 -1.71 -4.26 12.98
N ARG A 351 -0.86 -3.25 13.13
CA ARG A 351 0.14 -3.17 14.21
C ARG A 351 -0.48 -2.87 15.57
N VAL A 352 -1.44 -1.93 15.64
CA VAL A 352 -2.04 -1.50 16.92
C VAL A 352 -3.20 -2.39 17.33
N ILE A 353 -3.94 -2.94 16.37
CA ILE A 353 -5.09 -3.82 16.61
C ILE A 353 -4.89 -5.14 15.84
N PRO A 354 -4.02 -6.03 16.36
CA PRO A 354 -3.83 -7.35 15.76
C PRO A 354 -5.18 -8.10 15.82
N ASN A 355 -5.59 -8.70 14.71
CA ASN A 355 -6.92 -9.30 14.47
C ASN A 355 -8.01 -8.35 13.96
N THR A 356 -7.64 -7.18 13.42
CA THR A 356 -8.57 -6.41 12.58
C THR A 356 -8.56 -6.89 11.14
N GLY A 357 -9.74 -6.95 10.52
CA GLY A 357 -9.90 -7.00 9.07
C GLY A 357 -10.45 -5.66 8.58
N PRO A 358 -9.58 -4.65 8.31
CA PRO A 358 -10.03 -3.40 7.74
C PRO A 358 -10.67 -3.69 6.38
N SER A 359 -11.88 -3.21 6.17
CA SER A 359 -12.59 -3.29 4.90
C SER A 359 -12.56 -1.92 4.22
N LEU A 360 -12.05 -1.87 3.00
CA LEU A 360 -12.05 -0.66 2.19
C LEU A 360 -13.35 -0.64 1.38
N GLY A 361 -14.16 0.40 1.57
CA GLY A 361 -15.33 0.67 0.75
C GLY A 361 -14.95 1.25 -0.61
N VAL A 362 -15.95 1.39 -1.48
CA VAL A 362 -15.77 1.90 -2.85
C VAL A 362 -15.11 3.28 -2.84
N THR A 363 -14.02 3.42 -3.60
CA THR A 363 -13.40 4.71 -3.88
C THR A 363 -14.33 5.54 -4.74
N THR A 364 -14.70 6.74 -4.28
CA THR A 364 -15.49 7.68 -5.08
C THR A 364 -14.63 8.84 -5.54
N SER A 365 -14.69 9.12 -6.84
CA SER A 365 -13.99 10.26 -7.44
C SER A 365 -14.79 11.54 -7.21
N GLN A 366 -14.11 12.58 -6.74
CA GLN A 366 -14.64 13.91 -6.43
C GLN A 366 -13.87 14.94 -7.24
N ASN A 367 -14.21 15.13 -8.53
CA ASN A 367 -13.61 16.06 -9.52
C ASN A 367 -12.07 16.12 -9.57
N ASN A 368 -11.43 16.60 -8.50
CA ASN A 368 -9.99 16.81 -8.35
C ASN A 368 -9.34 15.95 -7.27
N TYR A 369 -10.07 15.15 -6.51
CA TYR A 369 -9.52 14.21 -5.52
C TYR A 369 -10.39 12.94 -5.46
N ARG A 370 -9.92 11.93 -4.76
CA ARG A 370 -10.62 10.68 -4.49
C ARG A 370 -10.84 10.53 -3.00
N GLN A 371 -11.91 9.85 -2.63
CA GLN A 371 -12.20 9.50 -1.24
C GLN A 371 -12.53 8.02 -1.13
N SER A 372 -12.03 7.38 -0.07
CA SER A 372 -12.37 6.00 0.27
C SER A 372 -12.78 5.92 1.73
N LEU A 373 -13.72 5.03 2.02
CA LEU A 373 -14.20 4.79 3.38
C LEU A 373 -13.57 3.51 3.91
N LEU A 374 -12.72 3.62 4.93
CA LEU A 374 -12.14 2.46 5.61
C LEU A 374 -12.96 2.13 6.85
N THR A 375 -13.55 0.94 6.88
CA THR A 375 -14.30 0.44 8.04
C THR A 375 -13.48 -0.62 8.77
N VAL A 376 -13.24 -0.40 10.06
CA VAL A 376 -12.47 -1.29 10.93
C VAL A 376 -13.40 -1.84 12.00
N ASN A 377 -13.60 -3.15 11.99
CA ASN A 377 -14.26 -3.87 13.08
C ASN A 377 -13.20 -4.47 13.98
N PHE A 378 -13.35 -4.31 15.29
CA PHE A 378 -12.40 -4.81 16.29
C PHE A 378 -13.11 -5.35 17.53
N THR A 379 -12.44 -6.26 18.21
CA THR A 379 -12.89 -6.86 19.46
C THR A 379 -11.73 -6.95 20.43
N GLY A 380 -11.98 -6.76 21.72
CA GLY A 380 -10.94 -6.99 22.73
C GLY A 380 -9.89 -5.88 22.84
N LEU A 381 -10.19 -4.66 22.41
CA LEU A 381 -9.24 -3.54 22.41
C LEU A 381 -9.18 -2.89 23.80
N ALA A 382 -7.98 -2.73 24.36
CA ALA A 382 -7.77 -1.98 25.59
C ALA A 382 -7.81 -0.45 25.33
N PRO A 383 -8.25 0.39 26.29
CA PRO A 383 -8.23 1.85 26.15
C PRO A 383 -6.84 2.40 25.77
N GLU A 384 -5.77 1.84 26.31
CA GLU A 384 -4.40 2.25 26.02
C GLU A 384 -4.01 1.98 24.55
N SER A 385 -4.54 0.92 23.95
CA SER A 385 -4.36 0.64 22.52
C SER A 385 -5.11 1.66 21.65
N MET A 386 -6.25 2.19 22.11
CA MET A 386 -6.94 3.29 21.45
C MET A 386 -6.14 4.60 21.52
N VAL A 387 -5.48 4.87 22.66
CA VAL A 387 -4.54 5.99 22.80
C VAL A 387 -3.31 5.83 21.90
N LEU A 388 -2.77 4.61 21.78
CA LEU A 388 -1.67 4.33 20.85
C LEU A 388 -2.11 4.57 19.40
N LEU A 389 -3.28 4.06 19.01
CA LEU A 389 -3.85 4.32 17.69
C LEU A 389 -3.97 5.82 17.45
N ALA A 390 -4.54 6.56 18.40
CA ALA A 390 -4.71 8.00 18.29
C ALA A 390 -3.38 8.73 17.97
N LYS A 391 -2.28 8.34 18.61
CA LYS A 391 -0.94 8.92 18.37
C LYS A 391 -0.43 8.61 16.96
N GLU A 392 -0.58 7.35 16.53
CA GLU A 392 -0.14 6.91 15.20
C GLU A 392 -0.94 7.57 14.06
N LEU A 393 -2.19 7.98 14.30
CA LEU A 393 -3.03 8.64 13.31
C LEU A 393 -2.73 10.13 13.10
N GLN A 394 -1.93 10.76 13.97
CA GLN A 394 -1.70 12.21 13.96
C GLN A 394 -1.19 12.80 12.61
N PRO A 395 -0.29 12.15 11.85
CA PRO A 395 0.27 12.75 10.63
C PRO A 395 -0.63 12.59 9.39
N TYR A 396 -1.73 11.83 9.48
CA TYR A 396 -2.50 11.41 8.31
C TYR A 396 -3.71 12.30 8.00
N PRO A 397 -4.01 12.53 6.70
CA PRO A 397 -5.13 13.35 6.24
C PRO A 397 -6.45 12.56 6.27
N ILE A 398 -6.83 12.06 7.44
CA ILE A 398 -8.01 11.23 7.62
C ILE A 398 -9.06 11.92 8.48
N ILE A 399 -10.32 11.51 8.35
CA ILE A 399 -11.46 12.02 9.11
C ILE A 399 -12.15 10.82 9.75
N LEU A 400 -12.44 10.89 11.05
CA LEU A 400 -13.25 9.88 11.72
C LEU A 400 -14.72 10.21 11.47
N GLN A 401 -15.41 9.42 10.66
CA GLN A 401 -16.84 9.62 10.36
C GLN A 401 -17.73 8.99 11.41
N LYS A 402 -17.36 7.80 11.87
CA LYS A 402 -18.16 7.03 12.81
C LYS A 402 -17.25 6.27 13.77
N LEU A 403 -17.64 6.28 15.03
CA LEU A 403 -17.08 5.44 16.07
C LEU A 403 -18.24 4.91 16.90
N THR A 404 -18.35 3.60 16.97
CA THR A 404 -19.38 2.92 17.77
C THR A 404 -18.68 1.84 18.58
N LEU A 405 -18.77 1.93 19.90
CA LEU A 405 -18.17 0.98 20.83
C LEU A 405 -19.24 0.25 21.63
N THR A 406 -18.94 -0.99 21.95
CA THR A 406 -19.47 -1.77 23.05
C THR A 406 -18.38 -1.87 24.10
N ILE A 407 -18.74 -1.60 25.35
CA ILE A 407 -17.80 -1.58 26.48
C ILE A 407 -18.22 -2.70 27.42
N ASP A 408 -17.32 -3.65 27.64
CA ASP A 408 -17.52 -4.73 28.61
C ASP A 408 -16.33 -4.78 29.54
N SER A 409 -16.56 -4.43 30.81
CA SER A 409 -15.54 -4.52 31.86
C SER A 409 -14.23 -3.78 31.52
N GLY A 410 -14.34 -2.64 30.82
CA GLY A 410 -13.21 -1.82 30.36
C GLY A 410 -12.60 -2.26 29.02
N ILE A 411 -13.02 -3.40 28.47
CA ILE A 411 -12.60 -3.89 27.16
C ILE A 411 -13.52 -3.32 26.08
N LEU A 412 -12.93 -2.84 24.99
CA LEU A 412 -13.62 -2.16 23.90
C LEU A 412 -13.78 -3.10 22.69
N SER A 413 -14.98 -3.14 22.12
CA SER A 413 -15.25 -3.78 20.84
C SER A 413 -16.14 -2.87 20.01
N GLY A 414 -16.02 -2.88 18.69
CA GLY A 414 -16.85 -1.99 17.89
C GLY A 414 -16.38 -1.77 16.48
N THR A 415 -16.84 -0.64 15.93
CA THR A 415 -16.58 -0.22 14.56
C THR A 415 -16.07 1.21 14.52
N MET A 416 -14.97 1.41 13.79
CA MET A 416 -14.44 2.72 13.39
C MET A 416 -14.59 2.88 11.88
N GLN A 417 -15.02 4.06 11.43
CA GLN A 417 -15.04 4.41 10.01
C GLN A 417 -14.22 5.67 9.78
N PHE A 418 -13.18 5.52 8.96
CA PHE A 418 -12.30 6.59 8.54
C PHE A 418 -12.59 6.96 7.09
N GLN A 419 -12.86 8.23 6.83
CA GLN A 419 -12.83 8.77 5.47
C GLN A 419 -11.41 9.21 5.17
N ILE A 420 -10.85 8.64 4.11
CA ILE A 420 -9.51 8.90 3.63
C ILE A 420 -9.62 9.73 2.36
N LEU A 421 -8.88 10.83 2.30
CA LEU A 421 -8.89 11.76 1.18
C LEU A 421 -7.49 11.77 0.56
N GLY A 422 -7.41 11.67 -0.77
CA GLY A 422 -6.15 11.79 -1.49
C GLY A 422 -6.36 12.08 -2.97
N VAL A 423 -5.30 12.40 -3.70
CA VAL A 423 -5.33 12.63 -5.17
C VAL A 423 -4.83 11.40 -5.91
#